data_AF-A0A351FB50-F1
#
_entry.id   AF-A0A351FB50-F1
#
_cell.length_a   1.000
_cell.length_b   1.000
_cell.length_c   1.000
_cell.angle_alpha   90.00
_cell.angle_beta   90.00
_cell.angle_gamma   90.00
#
_symmetry.space_group_name_H-M   'P 1'
#
loop_
_entity.id
_entity.type
_entity.pdbx_description
1 polymer ?
#
loop_
_entity_poly.entity_id
_entity_poly.type
_entity_poly.pdbx_seq_one_letter_code
_entity_poly.pdbx_strand_id
1 'polypeptide(L)'
;SAKEKRRLRSQEREKKKAQRGKLEDRVRKLEKEIMQLEEDQASCNTELANPDSYNDPEKGKELNERASRLARQLQQRNYEWEIETEKLLELDKE
;
A
#
# COMPACT_ATOMS: atom_id res chain seq x y z
N SER A 1 -14.45 10.61 40.42
CA SER A 1 -14.81 12.07 40.50
C SER A 1 -15.11 12.67 39.11
N ALA A 2 -15.78 13.83 39.00
CA ALA A 2 -15.98 14.54 37.73
C ALA A 2 -14.66 14.87 37.00
N LYS A 3 -13.59 15.14 37.75
CA LYS A 3 -12.23 15.32 37.22
C LYS A 3 -11.68 14.05 36.55
N GLU A 4 -11.95 12.90 37.15
CA GLU A 4 -11.53 11.59 36.66
C GLU A 4 -12.30 11.19 35.39
N LYS A 5 -13.61 11.41 35.35
CA LYS A 5 -14.42 11.24 34.12
C LYS A 5 -13.95 12.14 32.97
N ARG A 6 -13.43 13.34 33.25
CA ARG A 6 -12.82 14.22 32.24
C ARG A 6 -11.47 13.68 31.76
N ARG A 7 -10.63 13.21 32.68
CA ARG A 7 -9.33 12.60 32.34
C ARG A 7 -9.48 11.39 31.44
N LEU A 8 -10.38 10.46 31.77
CA LEU A 8 -10.62 9.25 30.98
C LEU A 8 -11.06 9.58 29.55
N ARG A 9 -12.05 10.46 29.39
CA ARG A 9 -12.50 10.90 28.06
C ARG A 9 -11.42 11.60 27.23
N SER A 10 -10.52 12.34 27.88
CA SER A 10 -9.37 12.94 27.18
C SER A 10 -8.40 11.86 26.71
N GLN A 11 -8.10 10.86 27.54
CA GLN A 11 -7.22 9.76 27.18
C GLN A 11 -7.79 8.89 26.06
N GLU A 12 -9.10 8.64 26.06
CA GLU A 12 -9.79 7.93 24.98
C GLU A 12 -9.69 8.69 23.66
N ARG A 13 -9.90 10.02 23.68
CA ARG A 13 -9.76 10.86 22.48
C ARG A 13 -8.34 10.84 21.92
N GLU A 14 -7.33 11.00 22.77
CA GLU A 14 -5.94 10.95 22.34
C GLU A 14 -5.55 9.58 21.79
N LYS A 15 -6.04 8.48 22.41
CA LYS A 15 -5.86 7.14 21.87
C LYS A 15 -6.46 6.98 20.48
N LYS A 16 -7.73 7.37 20.29
CA LYS A 16 -8.40 7.30 18.98
C LYS A 16 -7.65 8.11 17.93
N LYS A 17 -7.25 9.35 18.27
CA LYS A 17 -6.47 10.22 17.38
C LYS A 17 -5.13 9.59 16.98
N ALA A 18 -4.39 9.04 17.94
CA ALA A 18 -3.11 8.39 17.67
C ALA A 18 -3.26 7.12 16.82
N GLN A 19 -4.31 6.32 17.06
CA GLN A 19 -4.62 5.14 16.25
C GLN A 19 -4.95 5.54 14.80
N ARG A 20 -5.81 6.56 14.64
CA ARG A 20 -6.18 7.11 13.33
C ARG A 20 -4.95 7.58 12.56
N GLY A 21 -4.09 8.38 13.19
CA GLY A 21 -2.86 8.88 12.54
C GLY A 21 -1.94 7.75 12.06
N LYS A 22 -1.82 6.66 12.82
CA LYS A 22 -1.01 5.49 12.40
C LYS A 22 -1.59 4.80 11.18
N LEU A 23 -2.91 4.63 11.11
CA LEU A 23 -3.59 4.03 9.96
C LEU A 23 -3.46 4.91 8.73
N GLU A 24 -3.67 6.22 8.86
CA GLU A 24 -3.49 7.19 7.76
C GLU A 24 -2.05 7.16 7.22
N ASP A 25 -1.04 7.16 8.09
CA ASP A 25 0.35 7.09 7.66
C ASP A 25 0.68 5.76 6.96
N ARG A 26 0.07 4.65 7.41
CA ARG A 26 0.24 3.35 6.76
C ARG A 26 -0.42 3.32 5.38
N VAL A 27 -1.65 3.82 5.26
CA VAL A 27 -2.37 3.96 3.99
C VAL A 27 -1.56 4.80 3.00
N ARG A 28 -1.10 6.00 3.40
CA ARG A 28 -0.27 6.86 2.54
C ARG A 28 1.03 6.20 2.10
N LYS A 29 1.65 5.39 2.97
CA LYS A 29 2.87 4.66 2.61
C LYS A 29 2.58 3.58 1.58
N LEU A 30 1.50 2.82 1.77
CA LEU A 30 1.06 1.80 0.83
C LEU A 30 0.69 2.41 -0.53
N GLU A 31 -0.03 3.53 -0.55
CA GLU A 31 -0.36 4.26 -1.79
C GLU A 31 0.90 4.64 -2.58
N LYS A 32 1.92 5.18 -1.90
CA LYS A 32 3.21 5.50 -2.55
C LYS A 32 3.92 4.25 -3.08
N GLU A 33 3.92 3.16 -2.32
CA GLU A 33 4.51 1.89 -2.76
C GLU A 33 3.77 1.32 -3.97
N ILE A 34 2.43 1.36 -3.98
CA ILE A 34 1.59 0.92 -5.09
C ILE A 34 1.88 1.76 -6.33
N MET A 35 1.87 3.09 -6.22
CA MET A 35 2.18 3.98 -7.35
C MET A 35 3.54 3.67 -7.98
N GLN A 36 4.59 3.48 -7.17
CA GLN A 36 5.91 3.13 -7.69
C GLN A 36 5.91 1.76 -8.39
N LEU A 37 5.22 0.78 -7.84
CA LEU A 37 5.12 -0.55 -8.44
C LEU A 37 4.32 -0.52 -9.75
N GLU A 38 3.29 0.33 -9.85
CA GLU A 38 2.52 0.55 -11.08
C GLU A 38 3.39 1.19 -12.18
N GLU A 39 4.19 2.20 -11.82
CA GLU A 39 5.17 2.81 -12.73
C GLU A 39 6.22 1.79 -13.21
N ASP A 40 6.77 0.99 -12.30
CA ASP A 40 7.73 -0.07 -12.62
C ASP A 40 7.12 -1.14 -13.53
N GLN A 41 5.86 -1.52 -13.27
CA GLN A 41 5.13 -2.48 -14.09
C GLN A 41 4.87 -1.91 -15.49
N ALA A 42 4.49 -0.64 -15.60
CA ALA A 42 4.29 0.02 -16.89
C ALA A 42 5.59 0.10 -17.71
N SER A 43 6.72 0.43 -17.07
CA SER A 43 8.03 0.41 -17.70
C SER A 43 8.41 -0.99 -18.19
N CYS A 44 8.25 -2.01 -17.32
CA CYS A 44 8.56 -3.39 -17.66
C CYS A 44 7.69 -3.93 -18.81
N ASN A 45 6.39 -3.58 -18.83
CA ASN A 45 5.48 -3.93 -19.92
C ASN A 45 5.85 -3.24 -21.23
N THR A 46 6.33 -1.99 -21.17
CA THR A 46 6.83 -1.28 -22.37
C THR A 46 8.04 -1.98 -22.96
N GLU A 47 8.98 -2.45 -22.12
CA GLU A 47 10.13 -3.24 -22.56
C GLU A 47 9.70 -4.60 -23.13
N LEU A 48 8.74 -5.28 -22.51
CA LEU A 48 8.19 -6.56 -23.01
C LEU A 48 7.41 -6.43 -24.31
N ALA A 49 6.82 -5.26 -24.59
CA ALA A 49 6.13 -4.97 -25.84
C ALA A 49 7.09 -4.69 -27.00
N ASN A 50 8.36 -4.40 -26.71
CA ASN A 50 9.39 -4.23 -27.74
C ASN A 50 9.84 -5.61 -28.27
N PRO A 51 9.65 -5.92 -29.58
CA PRO A 51 10.10 -7.18 -30.16
C PRO A 51 11.60 -7.43 -30.01
N ASP A 52 12.41 -6.36 -29.98
CA ASP A 52 13.87 -6.46 -29.83
C ASP A 52 14.30 -6.98 -28.46
N SER A 53 13.43 -6.91 -27.45
CA SER A 53 13.70 -7.45 -26.12
C SER A 53 13.83 -8.97 -26.11
N TYR A 54 13.38 -9.66 -27.16
CA TYR A 54 13.50 -11.10 -27.33
C TYR A 54 14.64 -11.52 -28.27
N ASN A 55 15.40 -10.56 -28.81
CA ASN A 55 16.63 -10.87 -29.55
C ASN A 55 17.70 -11.50 -28.64
N ASP A 56 17.60 -11.24 -27.33
CA ASP A 56 18.33 -11.95 -26.28
C ASP A 56 17.32 -12.75 -25.41
N PRO A 57 17.34 -14.09 -25.51
CA PRO A 57 16.44 -14.95 -24.73
C PRO A 57 16.56 -14.76 -23.20
N GLU A 58 17.75 -14.43 -22.68
CA GLU A 58 17.92 -14.20 -21.24
C GLU A 58 17.26 -12.88 -20.82
N LYS A 59 17.39 -11.83 -21.63
CA LYS A 59 16.71 -10.56 -21.39
C LYS A 59 15.19 -10.71 -21.36
N GLY A 60 14.62 -11.45 -22.31
CA GLY A 60 13.18 -11.73 -22.35
C GLY A 60 12.70 -12.48 -21.10
N LYS A 61 13.48 -13.46 -20.64
CA LYS A 61 13.20 -14.22 -19.41
C LYS A 61 13.26 -13.33 -18.16
N GLU A 62 14.32 -12.54 -18.01
CA GLU A 62 14.48 -11.61 -16.88
C GLU A 62 13.32 -10.61 -16.79
N LEU A 63 12.87 -10.07 -17.93
CA LEU A 63 11.72 -9.16 -17.99
C LEU A 63 10.43 -9.84 -17.56
N ASN A 64 10.18 -11.08 -18.01
CA ASN A 64 8.99 -11.84 -17.59
C ASN A 64 9.01 -12.20 -16.10
N GLU A 65 10.18 -12.57 -15.56
CA GLU A 65 10.35 -12.80 -14.13
C GLU A 65 10.10 -11.52 -13.32
N ARG A 66 10.64 -10.38 -13.77
CA ARG A 66 10.42 -9.07 -13.15
C ARG A 66 8.94 -8.69 -13.17
N ALA A 67 8.28 -8.80 -14.32
CA ALA A 67 6.85 -8.51 -14.45
C ALA A 67 6.00 -9.38 -13.50
N SER A 68 6.33 -10.67 -13.40
CA SER A 68 5.66 -11.60 -12.48
C SER A 68 5.86 -11.22 -11.01
N ARG A 69 7.06 -10.78 -10.62
CA ARG A 69 7.35 -10.30 -9.26
C ARG A 69 6.59 -9.01 -8.94
N LEU A 70 6.62 -8.04 -9.86
CA LEU A 70 5.89 -6.77 -9.71
C LEU A 70 4.39 -7.01 -9.56
N ALA A 71 3.80 -7.89 -10.37
CA ALA A 71 2.39 -8.25 -10.26
C ALA A 71 2.02 -8.84 -8.88
N ARG A 72 2.86 -9.75 -8.36
CA ARG A 72 2.65 -10.32 -7.01
C ARG A 72 2.78 -9.27 -5.91
N GLN A 73 3.76 -8.39 -6.02
CA GLN A 73 3.95 -7.30 -5.06
C GLN A 73 2.78 -6.32 -5.08
N LEU A 74 2.31 -5.91 -6.26
CA LEU A 74 1.13 -5.06 -6.42
C LEU A 74 -0.10 -5.67 -5.77
N GLN A 75 -0.39 -6.95 -6.07
CA GLN A 75 -1.52 -7.66 -5.47
C GLN A 75 -1.42 -7.65 -3.94
N GLN A 76 -0.24 -7.93 -3.38
CA GLN A 76 -0.05 -7.92 -1.93
C GLN A 76 -0.23 -6.52 -1.33
N ARG A 77 0.36 -5.48 -1.94
CA ARG A 77 0.26 -4.10 -1.45
C ARG A 77 -1.16 -3.57 -1.51
N ASN A 78 -1.89 -3.87 -2.60
CA ASN A 78 -3.30 -3.52 -2.74
C ASN A 78 -4.15 -4.21 -1.66
N TYR A 79 -3.93 -5.49 -1.41
CA TYR A 79 -4.63 -6.20 -0.33
C TYR A 79 -4.33 -5.62 1.06
N GLU A 80 -3.06 -5.29 1.35
CA GLU A 80 -2.71 -4.58 2.58
C GLU A 80 -3.39 -3.21 2.66
N TRP A 81 -3.47 -2.46 1.56
CA TRP A 81 -4.12 -1.16 1.51
C TRP A 81 -5.63 -1.27 1.76
N GLU A 82 -6.30 -2.27 1.19
CA GLU A 82 -7.72 -2.55 1.43
C GLU A 82 -7.99 -2.77 2.93
N ILE A 83 -7.19 -3.62 3.58
CA ILE A 83 -7.32 -3.91 5.01
C ILE A 83 -7.11 -2.65 5.87
N GLU A 84 -6.05 -1.87 5.62
CA GLU A 84 -5.76 -0.71 6.45
C GLU A 84 -6.77 0.43 6.22
N THR A 85 -7.29 0.56 5.00
CA THR A 85 -8.38 1.49 4.68
C THR A 85 -9.68 1.07 5.33
N GLU A 86 -10.02 -0.23 5.34
CA GLU A 86 -11.20 -0.76 6.03
C GLU A 86 -11.13 -0.45 7.54
N LYS A 87 -10.00 -0.71 8.20
CA LYS A 87 -9.79 -0.35 9.61
C LYS A 87 -9.96 1.15 9.87
N LEU A 88 -9.48 1.99 8.96
CA LEU A 88 -9.62 3.45 9.07
C LEU A 88 -11.09 3.86 8.96
N LEU A 89 -11.83 3.28 8.00
CA LEU A 89 -13.26 3.52 7.82
C LEU A 89 -14.09 3.04 9.01
N GLU A 90 -13.73 1.90 9.62
CA GLU A 90 -14.36 1.43 10.85
C GLU A 90 -14.13 2.40 12.00
N LEU A 91 -12.90 2.90 12.17
CA LEU A 91 -12.57 3.87 13.22
C LEU A 91 -13.30 5.20 13.05
N ASP A 92 -13.52 5.66 11.82
CA ASP A 92 -14.26 6.90 11.52
C ASP A 92 -15.78 6.75 11.74
N LYS A 93 -16.31 5.52 11.86
CA LYS A 93 -17.73 5.25 12.20
C LYS A 93 -18.02 5.29 13.71
N GLU A 94 -16.99 5.27 14.58
CA GLU A 94 -17.12 5.22 16.05
C GLU A 94 -16.94 6.56 16.79
#